data_AF-A0A7C4ZAH4-F1
#
_entry.id   AF-A0A7C4ZAH4-F1
#
_cell.length_a   1.000
_cell.length_b   1.000
_cell.length_c   1.000
_cell.angle_alpha   90.00
_cell.angle_beta   90.00
_cell.angle_gamma   90.00
#
_symmetry.space_group_name_H-M   'P 1'
#
loop_
_entity.id
_entity.type
_entity.pdbx_description
1 polymer ?
#
loop_
_entity_poly.entity_id
_entity_poly.type
_entity_poly.pdbx_seq_one_letter_code
_entity_poly.pdbx_strand_id
1 'polypeptide(L)'
;LAAGDMGIGNTTAAAALTAALLGLPSAEVTGRGTGVDDAAYARKVQVVERALERARGELGDLERADPLEVAAQLGGLEIAAAAGVFLAGAEAGLPVVTDGFPVTAGALLAARLEPNLSGYLFAGHRSLEPGHARQLEALGLEPLLDLNLRLGEGTGAVLAFPVLRAAAEVLAGMATFDEAGVSEG
;
A
#
# COMPACT_ATOMS: atom_id res chain seq x y z
N LEU A 1 -7.98 5.22 -10.77
CA LEU A 1 -8.35 3.82 -10.45
C LEU A 1 -8.01 3.55 -9.00
N ALA A 2 -8.76 2.71 -8.29
CA ALA A 2 -8.42 2.28 -6.93
C ALA A 2 -8.61 0.78 -6.81
N ALA A 3 -7.86 0.16 -5.90
CA ALA A 3 -8.06 -1.22 -5.48
C ALA A 3 -8.64 -1.24 -4.06
N GLY A 4 -9.35 -2.31 -3.74
CA GLY A 4 -9.83 -2.63 -2.41
C GLY A 4 -9.53 -4.09 -2.09
N ASP A 5 -9.52 -4.44 -0.81
CA ASP A 5 -9.32 -5.80 -0.34
C ASP A 5 -10.55 -6.30 0.43
N MET A 6 -10.72 -7.62 0.45
CA MET A 6 -11.59 -8.29 1.41
C MET A 6 -11.03 -9.69 1.66
N GLY A 7 -10.54 -9.94 2.87
CA GLY A 7 -9.98 -11.24 3.23
C GLY A 7 -9.75 -11.38 4.73
N ILE A 8 -10.41 -12.33 5.37
CA ILE A 8 -10.18 -12.57 6.80
C ILE A 8 -8.76 -13.09 7.03
N GLY A 9 -8.00 -12.37 7.84
CA GLY A 9 -6.60 -12.70 8.16
C GLY A 9 -5.57 -12.17 7.17
N ASN A 10 -5.99 -11.44 6.13
CA ASN A 10 -5.08 -10.91 5.10
C ASN A 10 -4.04 -9.91 5.63
N THR A 11 -4.30 -9.23 6.75
CA THR A 11 -3.29 -8.38 7.42
C THR A 11 -2.05 -9.16 7.87
N THR A 12 -2.16 -10.48 8.12
CA THR A 12 -1.00 -11.34 8.39
C THR A 12 -0.19 -11.59 7.13
N ALA A 13 -0.85 -11.88 6.00
CA ALA A 13 -0.18 -12.05 4.71
C ALA A 13 0.46 -10.74 4.21
N ALA A 14 -0.25 -9.62 4.37
CA ALA A 14 0.28 -8.28 4.09
C ALA A 14 1.53 -7.96 4.93
N ALA A 15 1.52 -8.30 6.22
CA ALA A 15 2.69 -8.14 7.09
C ALA A 15 3.87 -9.01 6.64
N ALA A 16 3.62 -10.29 6.33
CA ALA A 16 4.67 -11.18 5.85
C ALA A 16 5.29 -10.71 4.53
N LEU A 17 4.45 -10.33 3.56
CA LEU A 17 4.91 -9.80 2.29
C LEU A 17 5.68 -8.48 2.45
N THR A 18 5.19 -7.57 3.30
CA THR A 18 5.84 -6.28 3.57
C THR A 18 7.21 -6.49 4.24
N ALA A 19 7.28 -7.34 5.26
CA ALA A 19 8.55 -7.67 5.92
C ALA A 19 9.56 -8.25 4.93
N ALA A 20 9.13 -9.19 4.07
CA ALA A 20 9.99 -9.82 3.08
C ALA A 20 10.51 -8.83 2.03
N LEU A 21 9.63 -7.99 1.47
CA LEU A 21 9.99 -7.07 0.39
C LEU A 21 10.80 -5.86 0.87
N LEU A 22 10.75 -5.52 2.17
CA LEU A 22 11.45 -4.37 2.75
C LEU A 22 12.60 -4.73 3.70
N GLY A 23 12.86 -6.02 3.93
CA GLY A 23 13.89 -6.45 4.88
C GLY A 23 13.60 -6.09 6.34
N LEU A 24 12.32 -5.95 6.71
CA LEU A 24 11.92 -5.45 8.03
C LEU A 24 11.61 -6.57 9.03
N PRO A 25 11.84 -6.35 10.35
CA PRO A 25 11.39 -7.27 11.38
C PRO A 25 9.87 -7.47 11.35
N SER A 26 9.41 -8.71 11.57
CA SER A 26 7.98 -9.05 11.61
C SER A 26 7.18 -8.19 12.60
N ALA A 27 7.79 -7.84 13.74
CA ALA A 27 7.18 -6.99 14.76
C ALA A 27 6.97 -5.52 14.34
N GLU A 28 7.71 -5.00 13.36
CA GLU A 28 7.56 -3.61 12.90
C GLU A 28 6.39 -3.44 11.91
N VAL A 29 6.04 -4.51 11.20
CA VAL A 29 5.00 -4.47 10.16
C VAL A 29 3.70 -5.15 10.57
N THR A 30 3.70 -5.90 11.68
CA THR A 30 2.50 -6.57 12.18
C THR A 30 1.71 -5.64 13.07
N GLY A 31 0.45 -5.37 12.72
CA GLY A 31 -0.50 -4.65 13.57
C GLY A 31 -1.49 -5.56 14.29
N ARG A 32 -2.28 -4.95 15.18
CA ARG A 32 -3.38 -5.60 15.89
C ARG A 32 -4.61 -5.86 15.01
N GLY A 33 -4.65 -5.34 13.78
CA GLY A 33 -5.78 -5.50 12.86
C GLY A 33 -7.09 -5.07 13.51
N THR A 34 -8.03 -6.01 13.64
CA THR A 34 -9.37 -5.83 14.21
C THR A 34 -9.38 -5.64 15.74
N GLY A 35 -8.24 -5.36 16.38
CA GLY A 35 -8.15 -5.04 17.81
C GLY A 35 -7.86 -6.25 18.70
N VAL A 36 -6.96 -7.14 18.27
CA VAL A 36 -6.61 -8.34 19.04
C VAL A 36 -5.79 -8.04 20.31
N ASP A 37 -5.90 -8.92 21.31
CA ASP A 37 -5.15 -8.83 22.57
C ASP A 37 -3.64 -9.09 22.40
N ASP A 38 -2.85 -8.88 23.46
CA ASP A 38 -1.39 -9.03 23.43
C ASP A 38 -0.94 -10.44 23.07
N ALA A 39 -1.67 -11.46 23.53
CA ALA A 39 -1.35 -12.84 23.25
C ALA A 39 -1.60 -13.17 21.77
N ALA A 40 -2.70 -12.68 21.21
CA ALA A 40 -3.05 -12.81 19.80
C ALA A 40 -2.09 -12.01 18.90
N TYR A 41 -1.69 -10.82 19.32
CA TYR A 41 -0.66 -10.04 18.65
C TYR A 41 0.67 -10.79 18.61
N ALA A 42 1.15 -11.30 19.75
CA ALA A 42 2.39 -12.07 19.83
C ALA A 42 2.33 -13.33 18.94
N ARG A 43 1.19 -14.04 18.92
CA ARG A 43 0.97 -15.16 18.00
C ARG A 43 1.05 -14.71 16.54
N LYS A 44 0.45 -13.58 16.16
CA LYS A 44 0.48 -13.06 14.80
C LYS A 44 1.91 -12.76 14.35
N VAL A 45 2.70 -12.09 15.19
CA VAL A 45 4.14 -11.84 14.93
C VAL A 45 4.90 -13.16 14.73
N GLN A 46 4.68 -14.16 15.59
CA GLN A 46 5.30 -15.48 15.46
C GLN A 46 4.88 -16.20 14.17
N VAL A 47 3.62 -16.08 13.74
CA VAL A 47 3.17 -16.65 12.46
C VAL A 47 3.92 -16.00 11.30
N VAL A 48 4.05 -14.68 11.30
CA VAL A 48 4.80 -13.94 10.28
C VAL A 48 6.27 -14.36 10.26
N GLU A 49 6.93 -14.44 11.42
CA GLU A 49 8.34 -14.83 11.49
C GLU A 49 8.58 -16.24 10.95
N ARG A 50 7.76 -17.22 11.35
CA ARG A 50 7.87 -18.59 10.82
C ARG A 50 7.65 -18.66 9.31
N ALA A 51 6.73 -17.83 8.78
CA ALA A 51 6.49 -17.77 7.35
C ALA A 51 7.73 -17.22 6.61
N LEU A 52 8.34 -16.15 7.13
CA LEU A 52 9.58 -15.58 6.61
C LEU A 52 10.73 -16.58 6.66
N GLU A 53 10.92 -17.29 7.78
CA GLU A 53 11.95 -18.32 7.91
C GLU A 53 11.80 -19.44 6.88
N ARG A 54 10.57 -19.94 6.67
CA ARG A 54 10.29 -20.94 5.63
C ARG A 54 10.65 -20.40 4.24
N ALA A 55 10.18 -19.19 3.91
CA ALA A 55 10.45 -18.59 2.62
C ALA A 55 11.95 -18.35 2.39
N ARG A 56 12.70 -17.89 3.42
CA ARG A 56 14.17 -17.75 3.35
C ARG A 56 14.88 -19.09 3.12
N GLY A 57 14.37 -20.17 3.72
CA GLY A 57 14.92 -21.51 3.50
C GLY A 57 14.80 -21.99 2.04
N GLU A 58 13.79 -21.54 1.32
CA GLU A 58 13.53 -21.93 -0.07
C GLU A 58 14.11 -20.93 -1.10
N LEU A 59 13.98 -19.63 -0.85
CA LEU A 59 14.33 -18.56 -1.79
C LEU A 59 15.65 -17.83 -1.43
N GLY A 60 16.20 -18.05 -0.24
CA GLY A 60 17.37 -17.34 0.25
C GLY A 60 17.06 -15.91 0.70
N ASP A 61 17.78 -14.94 0.14
CA ASP A 61 17.61 -13.53 0.45
C ASP A 61 16.32 -12.99 -0.20
N LEU A 62 15.27 -12.82 0.61
CA LEU A 62 13.94 -12.39 0.15
C LEU A 62 13.93 -11.00 -0.46
N GLU A 63 14.86 -10.11 -0.08
CA GLU A 63 14.94 -8.78 -0.69
C GLU A 63 15.43 -8.86 -2.13
N ARG A 64 16.20 -9.91 -2.48
CA ARG A 64 16.83 -10.11 -3.79
C ARG A 64 16.18 -11.22 -4.62
N ALA A 65 15.31 -12.02 -4.03
CA ALA A 65 14.52 -13.04 -4.72
C ALA A 65 13.51 -12.42 -5.69
N ASP A 66 12.95 -13.25 -6.59
CA ASP A 66 11.87 -12.84 -7.48
C ASP A 66 10.65 -12.39 -6.63
N PRO A 67 10.18 -11.13 -6.77
CA PRO A 67 9.04 -10.63 -6.01
C PRO A 67 7.76 -11.47 -6.18
N LEU A 68 7.56 -12.08 -7.35
CA LEU A 68 6.41 -12.97 -7.58
C LEU A 68 6.53 -14.28 -6.80
N GLU A 69 7.73 -14.86 -6.70
CA GLU A 69 7.98 -16.05 -5.88
C GLU A 69 7.79 -15.74 -4.39
N VAL A 70 8.28 -14.58 -3.94
CA VAL A 70 8.05 -14.09 -2.57
C VAL A 70 6.55 -13.93 -2.29
N ALA A 71 5.81 -13.32 -3.21
CA ALA A 71 4.36 -13.15 -3.09
C ALA A 71 3.62 -14.49 -3.11
N ALA A 72 4.05 -15.46 -3.93
CA ALA A 72 3.47 -16.79 -3.96
C ALA A 72 3.66 -17.55 -2.63
N GLN A 73 4.77 -17.30 -1.93
CA GLN A 73 5.05 -17.92 -0.63
C GLN A 73 4.34 -17.23 0.54
N LEU A 74 4.25 -15.90 0.53
CA LEU A 74 3.91 -15.09 1.72
C LEU A 74 2.66 -14.21 1.58
N GLY A 75 2.22 -13.96 0.35
CA GLY A 75 1.11 -13.07 0.05
C GLY A 75 -0.27 -13.71 0.18
N GLY A 76 -1.26 -13.01 -0.36
CA GLY A 76 -2.65 -13.46 -0.54
C GLY A 76 -3.09 -13.24 -1.98
N LEU A 77 -4.09 -14.00 -2.43
CA LEU A 77 -4.60 -13.91 -3.80
C LEU A 77 -5.15 -12.50 -4.09
N GLU A 78 -5.83 -11.91 -3.12
CA GLU A 78 -6.37 -10.56 -3.17
C GLU A 78 -5.28 -9.49 -3.20
N ILE A 79 -4.14 -9.72 -2.54
CA ILE A 79 -2.98 -8.81 -2.55
C ILE A 79 -2.29 -8.86 -3.91
N ALA A 80 -2.11 -10.07 -4.48
CA ALA A 80 -1.58 -10.25 -5.83
C ALA A 80 -2.53 -9.65 -6.89
N ALA A 81 -3.86 -9.78 -6.70
CA ALA A 81 -4.84 -9.15 -7.56
C ALA A 81 -4.75 -7.61 -7.48
N ALA A 82 -4.60 -7.02 -6.29
CA ALA A 82 -4.39 -5.59 -6.13
C ALA A 82 -3.11 -5.11 -6.86
N ALA A 83 -2.02 -5.87 -6.77
CA ALA A 83 -0.79 -5.60 -7.52
C ALA A 83 -1.07 -5.54 -9.04
N GLY A 84 -1.81 -6.52 -9.57
CA GLY A 84 -2.23 -6.55 -10.97
C GLY A 84 -3.10 -5.34 -11.38
N VAL A 85 -4.03 -4.91 -10.51
CA VAL A 85 -4.84 -3.71 -10.74
C VAL A 85 -3.96 -2.46 -10.87
N PHE A 86 -2.93 -2.32 -10.03
CA PHE A 86 -2.02 -1.19 -10.09
C PHE A 86 -1.13 -1.20 -11.33
N LEU A 87 -0.56 -2.36 -11.68
CA LEU A 87 0.22 -2.53 -12.91
C LEU A 87 -0.60 -2.19 -14.15
N ALA A 88 -1.80 -2.76 -14.27
CA ALA A 88 -2.69 -2.50 -15.41
C ALA A 88 -3.18 -1.04 -15.45
N GLY A 89 -3.43 -0.43 -14.28
CA GLY A 89 -3.80 0.98 -14.20
C GLY A 89 -2.69 1.90 -14.71
N ALA A 90 -1.45 1.64 -14.32
CA ALA A 90 -0.30 2.40 -14.77
C ALA A 90 0.02 2.17 -16.26
N GLU A 91 -0.08 0.93 -16.75
CA GLU A 91 0.03 0.62 -18.18
C GLU A 91 -1.00 1.39 -19.02
N ALA A 92 -2.22 1.57 -18.49
CA ALA A 92 -3.26 2.38 -19.11
C ALA A 92 -3.07 3.91 -18.94
N GLY A 93 -1.98 4.35 -18.31
CA GLY A 93 -1.69 5.76 -18.08
C GLY A 93 -2.58 6.43 -17.02
N LEU A 94 -3.21 5.65 -16.14
CA LEU A 94 -4.16 6.16 -15.15
C LEU A 94 -3.49 6.42 -13.79
N PRO A 95 -3.86 7.51 -13.08
CA PRO A 95 -3.60 7.64 -11.66
C PRO A 95 -4.22 6.47 -10.88
N VAL A 96 -3.42 5.81 -10.05
CA VAL A 96 -3.84 4.70 -9.20
C VAL A 96 -3.74 5.09 -7.73
N VAL A 97 -4.79 4.82 -6.96
CA VAL A 97 -4.90 5.25 -5.57
C VAL A 97 -4.87 4.03 -4.65
N THR A 98 -3.94 4.00 -3.71
CA THR A 98 -3.85 2.96 -2.69
C THR A 98 -4.80 3.26 -1.53
N ASP A 99 -5.22 2.20 -0.84
CA ASP A 99 -6.09 2.27 0.33
C ASP A 99 -5.29 2.10 1.62
N GLY A 100 -5.63 1.10 2.44
CA GLY A 100 -4.92 0.73 3.65
C GLY A 100 -3.88 -0.36 3.46
N PHE A 101 -3.41 -0.91 4.57
CA PHE A 101 -2.25 -1.79 4.64
C PHE A 101 -2.23 -3.00 3.69
N PRO A 102 -3.29 -3.84 3.56
CA PRO A 102 -3.25 -4.98 2.64
C PRO A 102 -3.19 -4.56 1.17
N VAL A 103 -3.94 -3.52 0.79
CA VAL A 103 -3.95 -2.98 -0.57
C VAL A 103 -2.59 -2.38 -0.91
N THR A 104 -2.01 -1.59 0.00
CA THR A 104 -0.69 -0.98 -0.20
C THR A 104 0.44 -2.03 -0.21
N ALA A 105 0.27 -3.20 0.42
CA ALA A 105 1.19 -4.33 0.24
C ALA A 105 1.20 -4.83 -1.22
N GLY A 106 0.03 -4.81 -1.89
CA GLY A 106 -0.08 -5.10 -3.33
C GLY A 106 0.59 -4.03 -4.18
N ALA A 107 0.47 -2.75 -3.81
CA ALA A 107 1.20 -1.66 -4.47
C ALA A 107 2.72 -1.81 -4.33
N LEU A 108 3.20 -2.23 -3.16
CA LEU A 108 4.60 -2.52 -2.91
C LEU A 108 5.10 -3.68 -3.79
N LEU A 109 4.35 -4.78 -3.87
CA LEU A 109 4.68 -5.88 -4.78
C LEU A 109 4.75 -5.40 -6.24
N ALA A 110 3.75 -4.62 -6.67
CA ALA A 110 3.71 -4.09 -8.02
C ALA A 110 4.91 -3.17 -8.32
N ALA A 111 5.31 -2.31 -7.38
CA ALA A 111 6.48 -1.44 -7.52
C ALA A 111 7.82 -2.22 -7.52
N ARG A 112 7.87 -3.38 -6.86
CA ARG A 112 9.02 -4.29 -6.94
C ARG A 112 9.13 -4.98 -8.31
N LEU A 113 8.01 -5.17 -9.00
CA LEU A 113 7.96 -5.74 -10.35
C LEU A 113 8.21 -4.69 -11.44
N GLU A 114 7.64 -3.49 -11.27
CA GLU A 114 7.81 -2.35 -12.17
C GLU A 114 8.17 -1.09 -11.36
N PRO A 115 9.47 -0.73 -11.28
CA PRO A 115 9.93 0.39 -10.47
C PRO A 115 9.35 1.76 -10.84
N ASN A 116 8.91 1.96 -12.09
CA ASN A 116 8.31 3.23 -12.51
C ASN A 116 6.85 3.39 -12.04
N LEU A 117 6.25 2.36 -11.46
CA LEU A 117 4.87 2.38 -10.96
C LEU A 117 4.63 3.52 -9.96
N SER A 118 5.61 3.86 -9.13
CA SER A 118 5.48 4.92 -8.13
C SER A 118 5.10 6.28 -8.71
N GLY A 119 5.42 6.56 -9.99
CA GLY A 119 4.99 7.77 -10.68
C GLY A 119 3.48 7.87 -10.93
N TYR A 120 2.74 6.77 -10.76
CA TYR A 120 1.28 6.70 -10.94
C TYR A 120 0.52 6.58 -9.62
N LEU A 121 1.23 6.26 -8.52
CA LEU A 121 0.61 5.97 -7.22
C LEU A 121 0.28 7.24 -6.44
N PHE A 122 -0.91 7.24 -5.85
CA PHE A 122 -1.34 8.20 -4.85
C PHE A 122 -1.75 7.44 -3.58
N ALA A 123 -1.30 7.89 -2.42
CA ALA A 123 -1.74 7.31 -1.14
C ALA A 123 -3.05 7.95 -0.70
N GLY A 124 -4.14 7.19 -0.74
CA GLY A 124 -5.47 7.70 -0.38
C GLY A 124 -5.55 8.14 1.07
N HIS A 125 -5.06 7.30 1.99
CA HIS A 125 -5.04 7.63 3.41
C HIS A 125 -3.91 6.94 4.18
N ARG A 126 -3.65 7.40 5.39
CA ARG A 126 -2.87 6.69 6.41
C ARG A 126 -3.78 5.76 7.19
N SER A 127 -3.45 4.48 7.23
CA SER A 127 -4.15 3.52 8.09
C SER A 127 -3.49 3.38 9.45
N LEU A 128 -4.22 2.85 10.43
CA LEU A 128 -3.69 2.57 11.77
C LEU A 128 -2.76 1.34 11.87
N GLU A 129 -2.65 0.51 10.82
CA GLU A 129 -1.69 -0.61 10.85
C GLU A 129 -0.25 -0.08 10.74
N PRO A 130 0.66 -0.46 11.65
CA PRO A 130 2.01 0.11 11.76
C PRO A 130 2.85 -0.11 10.50
N GLY A 131 2.68 -1.26 9.84
CA GLY A 131 3.38 -1.56 8.60
C GLY A 131 3.00 -0.65 7.43
N HIS A 132 1.85 0.04 7.48
CA HIS A 132 1.44 0.91 6.38
C HIS A 132 2.36 2.12 6.24
N ALA A 133 2.81 2.71 7.36
CA ALA A 133 3.78 3.81 7.33
C ALA A 133 5.09 3.39 6.62
N ARG A 134 5.54 2.15 6.86
CA ARG A 134 6.75 1.60 6.24
C ARG A 134 6.58 1.36 4.73
N GLN A 135 5.40 0.91 4.31
CA GLN A 135 5.08 0.79 2.88
C GLN A 135 5.05 2.15 2.19
N LEU A 136 4.40 3.15 2.80
CA LEU A 136 4.31 4.50 2.25
C LEU A 136 5.69 5.14 2.10
N GLU A 137 6.55 5.00 3.11
CA GLU A 137 7.93 5.46 3.07
C GLU A 137 8.73 4.78 1.96
N ALA A 138 8.65 3.46 1.84
CA ALA A 138 9.35 2.71 0.79
C ALA A 138 8.86 3.06 -0.62
N LEU A 139 7.59 3.43 -0.77
CA LEU A 139 7.01 3.87 -2.04
C LEU A 139 7.22 5.37 -2.31
N GLY A 140 7.72 6.14 -1.34
CA GLY A 140 7.86 7.59 -1.44
C GLY A 140 6.54 8.35 -1.49
N LEU A 141 5.49 7.82 -0.85
CA LEU A 141 4.13 8.37 -0.91
C LEU A 141 3.74 9.09 0.38
N GLU A 142 3.20 10.29 0.24
CA GLU A 142 2.56 11.02 1.33
C GLU A 142 1.03 10.82 1.28
N PRO A 143 0.38 10.37 2.36
CA PRO A 143 -1.05 10.11 2.36
C PRO A 143 -1.86 11.41 2.33
N LEU A 144 -2.88 11.45 1.48
CA LEU A 144 -3.78 12.60 1.32
C LEU A 144 -4.68 12.82 2.54
N LEU A 145 -5.03 11.75 3.25
CA LEU A 145 -5.95 11.76 4.38
C LEU A 145 -5.34 11.04 5.59
N ASP A 146 -5.54 11.60 6.79
CA ASP A 146 -5.24 10.93 8.06
C ASP A 146 -6.47 11.00 8.97
N LEU A 147 -7.33 9.99 8.84
CA LEU A 147 -8.66 9.94 9.46
C LEU A 147 -8.81 8.76 10.42
N ASN A 148 -7.71 8.14 10.85
CA ASN A 148 -7.70 6.95 11.72
C ASN A 148 -8.51 5.76 11.16
N LEU A 149 -8.58 5.61 9.83
CA LEU A 149 -9.31 4.51 9.18
C LEU A 149 -8.53 3.19 9.25
N ARG A 150 -9.27 2.08 9.31
CA ARG A 150 -8.72 0.72 9.38
C ARG A 150 -9.67 -0.36 8.83
N LEU A 151 -10.62 0.03 7.98
CA LEU A 151 -11.62 -0.89 7.43
C LEU A 151 -11.05 -1.70 6.26
N GLY A 152 -10.34 -1.05 5.33
CA GLY A 152 -9.94 -1.65 4.06
C GLY A 152 -11.01 -1.42 3.00
N GLU A 153 -11.18 -2.39 2.10
CA GLU A 153 -12.20 -2.42 1.04
C GLU A 153 -12.07 -1.29 0.00
N GLY A 154 -10.96 -0.54 -0.01
CA GLY A 154 -10.76 0.60 -0.90
C GLY A 154 -11.39 1.90 -0.38
N THR A 155 -11.85 1.93 0.87
CA THR A 155 -12.64 3.04 1.41
C THR A 155 -11.85 4.34 1.53
N GLY A 156 -10.63 4.30 2.08
CA GLY A 156 -9.73 5.44 2.14
C GLY A 156 -9.26 5.92 0.76
N ALA A 157 -9.02 4.99 -0.17
CA ALA A 157 -8.70 5.32 -1.55
C ALA A 157 -9.82 6.12 -2.23
N VAL A 158 -11.07 5.64 -2.15
CA VAL A 158 -12.23 6.30 -2.76
C VAL A 158 -12.56 7.62 -2.07
N LEU A 159 -12.39 7.70 -0.73
CA LEU A 159 -12.55 8.97 0.02
C LEU A 159 -11.57 10.05 -0.43
N ALA A 160 -10.40 9.68 -0.97
CA ALA A 160 -9.42 10.64 -1.48
C ALA A 160 -9.73 11.17 -2.89
N PHE A 161 -10.65 10.55 -3.64
CA PHE A 161 -10.96 10.95 -5.01
C PHE A 161 -11.43 12.41 -5.14
N PRO A 162 -12.30 12.95 -4.27
CA PRO A 162 -12.68 14.35 -4.34
C PRO A 162 -11.50 15.31 -4.18
N VAL A 163 -10.50 14.96 -3.35
CA VAL A 163 -9.28 15.77 -3.16
C VAL A 163 -8.45 15.78 -4.44
N LEU A 164 -8.25 14.62 -5.06
CA LEU A 164 -7.53 14.51 -6.34
C LEU A 164 -8.23 15.26 -7.46
N ARG A 165 -9.57 15.18 -7.54
CA ARG A 165 -10.35 15.95 -8.51
C ARG A 165 -10.22 17.44 -8.27
N ALA A 166 -10.32 17.90 -7.03
CA ALA A 166 -10.14 19.31 -6.70
C ALA A 166 -8.74 19.82 -7.11
N ALA A 167 -7.68 19.03 -6.89
CA ALA A 167 -6.34 19.39 -7.33
C ALA A 167 -6.23 19.50 -8.85
N ALA A 168 -6.85 18.59 -9.61
CA ALA A 168 -6.89 18.66 -11.07
C ALA A 168 -7.67 19.90 -11.56
N GLU A 169 -8.81 20.21 -10.94
CA GLU A 169 -9.62 21.40 -11.27
C GLU A 169 -8.89 22.71 -10.95
N VAL A 170 -8.09 22.75 -9.88
CA VAL A 170 -7.24 23.91 -9.58
C VAL A 170 -6.27 24.17 -10.73
N LEU A 171 -5.61 23.14 -11.25
CA LEU A 171 -4.66 23.28 -12.35
C LEU A 171 -5.33 23.60 -13.68
N ALA A 172 -6.51 23.04 -13.95
CA ALA A 172 -7.18 23.18 -15.24
C ALA A 172 -8.09 24.43 -15.31
N GLY A 173 -8.61 24.89 -14.18
CA GLY A 173 -9.74 25.82 -14.13
C GLY A 173 -9.50 27.11 -13.34
N MET A 174 -8.42 27.23 -12.57
CA MET A 174 -8.10 28.52 -11.94
C MET A 174 -7.45 29.48 -12.93
N ALA A 175 -8.01 30.68 -13.01
CA ALA A 175 -7.40 31.78 -13.75
C ALA A 175 -6.00 32.10 -13.18
N THR A 176 -5.06 32.35 -14.08
CA THR A 176 -3.76 32.93 -13.74
C THR A 176 -3.93 34.37 -13.23
N PHE A 177 -2.88 34.93 -12.61
CA PHE A 177 -2.90 36.32 -12.12
C PHE A 177 -3.24 37.31 -13.25
N ASP A 178 -2.67 37.10 -14.44
CA ASP A 178 -2.96 37.90 -15.64
C ASP A 178 -4.43 37.81 -16.07
N GLU A 179 -4.98 36.60 -16.14
CA GLU A 179 -6.38 36.37 -16.53
C GLU A 179 -7.37 36.93 -15.49
N ALA A 180 -7.00 36.90 -14.21
CA ALA A 180 -7.79 37.43 -13.11
C ALA A 180 -7.62 38.95 -12.91
N GLY A 181 -6.70 39.59 -13.63
CA GLY A 181 -6.40 41.02 -13.48
C GLY A 181 -5.81 41.38 -12.11
N VAL A 182 -5.08 40.46 -11.48
CA VAL A 182 -4.47 40.64 -10.16
C VAL A 182 -3.03 41.11 -10.34
N SER A 183 -2.69 42.25 -9.76
CA SER A 183 -1.33 42.80 -9.80
C SER A 183 -0.32 41.90 -9.08
N GLU A 184 0.79 41.57 -9.73
CA GLU A 184 1.98 41.01 -9.08
C GLU A 184 2.54 42.07 -8.12
N GLY A 185 2.31 41.88 -6.83
CA GLY A 185 2.77 42.81 -5.79
C GLY A 185 4.29 42.93 -5.70
#